data_AF-A0A8X6FT17-F1
#
_entry.id   AF-A0A8X6FT17-F1
#
_cell.length_a   1.000
_cell.length_b   1.000
_cell.length_c   1.000
_cell.angle_alpha   90.00
_cell.angle_beta   90.00
_cell.angle_gamma   90.00
#
_symmetry.space_group_name_H-M   'P 1'
#
loop_
_entity.id
_entity.type
_entity.pdbx_description
1 polymer ?
#
loop_
_entity_poly.entity_id
_entity_poly.type
_entity_poly.pdbx_seq_one_letter_code
_entity_poly.pdbx_strand_id
1 'polypeptide(L)'
;MWTLKDIVLVNLAAGFIKDSATRRTIFCCGEKIWKRVLRERISDLNIPITLREDIIALIKPIKSEVLNWMEDHLGIFTMDQDMPLNAQELLLDFYFNPDGTVDRVKTADLFVHSEEFDVQTRFVVACQYWSKSEVLVFF
;
A
#
# COMPACT_ATOMS: atom_id res chain seq x y z
N MET A 1 3.37 -8.95 -21.88
CA MET A 1 4.78 -8.87 -21.47
C MET A 1 5.05 -7.42 -21.10
N TRP A 2 5.32 -7.13 -19.82
CA TRP A 2 5.55 -5.77 -19.33
C TRP A 2 6.89 -5.24 -19.86
N THR A 3 6.93 -3.97 -20.24
CA THR A 3 8.16 -3.32 -20.65
C THR A 3 8.92 -2.79 -19.43
N LEU A 4 10.22 -2.54 -19.58
CA LEU A 4 11.02 -1.89 -18.53
C LEU A 4 10.43 -0.51 -18.14
N LYS A 5 9.84 0.20 -19.12
CA LYS A 5 9.14 1.47 -18.88
C LYS A 5 7.96 1.27 -17.93
N ASP A 6 7.15 0.24 -18.14
CA ASP A 6 5.96 -0.02 -17.32
C ASP A 6 6.34 -0.35 -15.88
N ILE A 7 7.39 -1.16 -15.69
CA ILE A 7 7.91 -1.50 -14.36
C ILE A 7 8.42 -0.26 -13.62
N VAL A 8 9.16 0.62 -14.31
CA VAL A 8 9.65 1.87 -13.72
C VAL A 8 8.50 2.79 -13.33
N LEU A 9 7.48 2.92 -14.19
CA LEU A 9 6.30 3.73 -13.95
C LEU A 9 5.51 3.24 -12.73
N VAL A 10 5.28 1.94 -12.63
CA VAL A 10 4.62 1.30 -11.47
C VAL A 10 5.42 1.56 -10.20
N ASN A 11 6.74 1.37 -10.22
CA ASN A 11 7.58 1.59 -9.05
C ASN A 11 7.57 3.06 -8.59
N LEU A 12 7.57 4.02 -9.52
CA LEU A 12 7.45 5.43 -9.19
C LEU A 12 6.08 5.75 -8.56
N ALA A 13 4.99 5.26 -9.16
CA ALA A 13 3.65 5.45 -8.64
C ALA A 13 3.47 4.81 -7.25
N ALA A 14 3.97 3.58 -7.07
CA ALA A 14 4.02 2.91 -5.77
C ALA A 14 4.84 3.70 -4.74
N GLY A 15 5.96 4.31 -5.16
CA GLY A 15 6.78 5.18 -4.30
C GLY A 15 5.99 6.37 -3.74
N PHE A 16 5.15 7.02 -4.57
CA PHE A 16 4.24 8.08 -4.10
C PHE A 16 3.17 7.58 -3.14
N ILE A 17 2.73 6.32 -3.28
CA ILE A 17 1.80 5.71 -2.34
C ILE A 17 2.50 5.35 -1.02
N LYS A 18 3.80 5.05 -1.03
CA LYS A 18 4.58 4.78 0.19
C LYS A 18 4.98 6.04 0.96
N ASP A 19 5.16 7.17 0.28
CA ASP A 19 5.45 8.46 0.92
C ASP A 19 4.26 8.92 1.78
N SER A 20 4.45 9.02 3.10
CA SER A 20 3.37 9.26 4.07
C SER A 20 2.54 10.52 3.79
N ALA A 21 3.17 11.62 3.37
CA ALA A 21 2.50 12.88 3.06
C ALA A 21 1.64 12.79 1.79
N THR A 22 2.18 12.19 0.72
CA THR A 22 1.45 11.98 -0.54
C THR A 22 0.33 10.96 -0.36
N ARG A 23 0.63 9.87 0.34
CA ARG A 23 -0.32 8.82 0.72
C ARG A 23 -1.55 9.38 1.39
N ARG A 24 -1.39 10.15 2.48
CA ARG A 24 -2.52 10.77 3.19
C ARG A 24 -3.40 11.60 2.25
N THR A 25 -2.78 12.34 1.35
CA THR A 25 -3.52 13.13 0.35
C THR A 25 -4.27 12.24 -0.64
N ILE A 26 -3.64 11.17 -1.16
CA ILE A 26 -4.25 10.24 -2.12
C ILE A 26 -5.46 9.53 -1.52
N PHE A 27 -5.36 9.04 -0.28
CA PHE A 27 -6.39 8.22 0.34
C PHE A 27 -7.51 9.05 1.00
N CYS A 28 -7.18 10.19 1.61
CA CYS A 28 -8.16 10.97 2.39
C CYS A 28 -8.80 12.14 1.61
N CYS A 29 -8.28 12.51 0.44
CA CYS A 29 -8.84 13.62 -0.34
C CYS A 29 -9.54 13.16 -1.63
N GLY A 30 -10.46 14.00 -2.12
CA GLY A 30 -11.13 13.78 -3.40
C GLY A 30 -10.19 13.82 -4.60
N GLU A 31 -10.60 13.20 -5.72
CA GLU A 31 -9.73 12.96 -6.89
C GLU A 31 -9.06 14.22 -7.44
N LYS A 32 -9.82 15.32 -7.49
CA LYS A 32 -9.31 16.62 -7.95
C LYS A 32 -8.17 17.15 -7.07
N ILE A 33 -8.25 16.94 -5.76
CA ILE A 33 -7.29 17.48 -4.79
C ILE A 33 -5.99 16.70 -4.87
N TRP A 34 -6.05 15.37 -4.75
CA TRP A 34 -4.81 14.58 -4.75
C TRP A 34 -4.10 14.64 -6.10
N LYS A 35 -4.82 14.70 -7.24
CA LYS A 35 -4.20 14.87 -8.55
C LYS A 35 -3.43 16.20 -8.66
N ARG A 36 -3.96 17.28 -8.08
CA ARG A 36 -3.29 18.59 -8.07
C ARG A 36 -2.00 18.55 -7.26
N VAL A 37 -2.08 18.09 -6.01
CA VAL A 37 -0.91 17.98 -5.13
C VAL A 37 0.16 17.07 -5.73
N LEU A 38 -0.25 15.95 -6.32
CA LEU A 38 0.66 15.03 -6.96
C LEU A 38 1.31 15.64 -8.22
N ARG A 39 0.57 16.41 -9.03
CA ARG A 39 1.16 17.15 -10.16
C ARG A 39 2.23 18.13 -9.70
N GLU A 40 1.97 18.87 -8.62
CA GLU A 40 2.94 19.80 -8.03
C GLU A 40 4.20 19.04 -7.60
N ARG A 41 4.07 17.94 -6.84
CA ARG A 41 5.22 17.11 -6.42
C ARG A 41 5.97 16.45 -7.57
N ILE A 42 5.27 15.89 -8.54
CA ILE A 42 5.90 15.28 -9.72
C ILE A 42 6.57 16.35 -10.59
N SER A 43 6.11 17.60 -10.53
CA SER A 43 6.73 18.68 -11.31
C SER A 43 8.16 18.98 -10.90
N ASP A 44 8.51 18.69 -9.64
CA ASP A 44 9.87 18.76 -9.09
C ASP A 44 10.77 17.64 -9.63
N LEU A 45 10.19 16.57 -10.17
CA LEU A 45 10.93 15.51 -10.85
C LEU A 45 11.29 16.00 -12.26
N ASN A 46 12.58 15.95 -12.60
CA ASN A 46 13.10 16.34 -13.92
C ASN A 46 12.78 15.28 -15.00
N ILE A 47 11.50 14.96 -15.17
CA ILE A 47 10.97 13.93 -16.08
C ILE A 47 9.99 14.54 -17.09
N PRO A 48 9.83 13.93 -18.29
CA PRO A 48 8.92 14.41 -19.32
C PRO A 48 7.47 14.48 -18.87
N ILE A 49 6.73 15.49 -19.34
CA ILE A 49 5.31 15.72 -18.99
C ILE A 49 4.45 14.48 -19.25
N THR A 50 4.68 13.77 -20.36
CA THR A 50 3.97 12.53 -20.68
C THR A 50 4.16 11.47 -19.60
N LEU A 51 5.38 11.32 -19.06
CA LEU A 51 5.67 10.41 -17.97
C LEU A 51 4.97 10.84 -16.67
N ARG A 52 4.84 12.15 -16.43
CA ARG A 52 4.11 12.68 -15.26
C ARG A 52 2.64 12.26 -15.31
N GLU A 53 1.99 12.40 -16.48
CA GLU A 53 0.62 11.97 -16.67
C GLU A 53 0.45 10.46 -16.53
N ASP A 54 1.39 9.67 -17.07
CA ASP A 54 1.42 8.21 -16.93
C ASP A 54 1.47 7.81 -15.44
N ILE A 55 2.33 8.43 -14.64
CA ILE A 55 2.42 8.18 -13.18
C ILE A 55 1.09 8.52 -12.49
N ILE A 56 0.52 9.70 -12.76
CA ILE A 56 -0.74 10.14 -12.14
C ILE A 56 -1.89 9.18 -12.50
N ALA A 57 -1.91 8.69 -13.73
CA ALA A 57 -2.91 7.73 -14.20
C ALA A 57 -2.80 6.39 -13.45
N LEU A 58 -1.59 5.95 -13.10
CA LEU A 58 -1.33 4.71 -12.36
C LEU A 58 -1.66 4.78 -10.87
N ILE A 59 -1.69 5.96 -10.26
CA ILE A 59 -2.06 6.10 -8.84
C ILE A 59 -3.48 5.61 -8.57
N LYS A 60 -4.42 5.86 -9.48
CA LYS A 60 -5.81 5.45 -9.30
C LYS A 60 -5.97 3.92 -9.19
N PRO A 61 -5.50 3.11 -10.15
CA PRO A 61 -5.60 1.66 -10.04
C PRO A 61 -4.81 1.10 -8.85
N ILE A 62 -3.61 1.63 -8.53
CA ILE A 62 -2.85 1.16 -7.36
C ILE A 62 -3.58 1.50 -6.06
N LYS A 63 -4.16 2.71 -5.95
CA LYS A 63 -5.03 3.08 -4.82
C LYS A 63 -6.18 2.10 -4.68
N SER A 64 -6.85 1.74 -5.78
CA SER A 64 -7.95 0.78 -5.76
C SER A 64 -7.50 -0.60 -5.30
N GLU A 65 -6.35 -1.10 -5.77
CA GLU A 65 -5.81 -2.39 -5.31
C GLU A 65 -5.53 -2.38 -3.81
N VAL A 66 -4.92 -1.30 -3.31
CA VAL A 66 -4.67 -1.14 -1.87
C VAL A 66 -5.98 -1.16 -1.08
N LEU A 67 -6.99 -0.41 -1.52
CA LEU A 67 -8.29 -0.39 -0.85
C LEU A 67 -8.98 -1.77 -0.87
N ASN A 68 -8.91 -2.48 -1.99
CA ASN A 68 -9.44 -3.84 -2.09
C ASN A 68 -8.72 -4.79 -1.13
N TRP A 69 -7.38 -4.71 -1.05
CA TRP A 69 -6.63 -5.50 -0.10
C TRP A 69 -7.05 -5.16 1.33
N MET A 70 -7.21 -3.89 1.69
CA MET A 70 -7.68 -3.50 3.02
C MET A 70 -9.09 -4.03 3.30
N GLU A 71 -9.98 -4.03 2.30
CA GLU A 71 -11.34 -4.57 2.42
C GLU A 71 -11.37 -6.09 2.62
N ASP A 72 -10.52 -6.83 1.91
CA ASP A 72 -10.34 -8.27 2.08
C ASP A 72 -9.87 -8.64 3.51
N HIS A 73 -9.32 -7.67 4.25
CA HIS A 73 -8.74 -7.85 5.59
C HIS A 73 -9.38 -6.94 6.64
N LEU A 74 -10.48 -6.26 6.31
CA LEU A 74 -11.15 -5.27 7.18
C LEU A 74 -11.60 -5.92 8.49
N GLY A 75 -12.02 -7.19 8.44
CA GLY A 75 -12.38 -7.98 9.62
C GLY A 75 -11.23 -8.19 10.61
N ILE A 76 -9.98 -8.16 10.15
CA ILE A 76 -8.79 -8.23 11.01
C ILE A 76 -8.58 -6.87 11.69
N PHE A 77 -8.65 -5.80 10.92
CA PHE A 77 -8.33 -4.45 11.37
C PHE A 77 -9.42 -3.78 12.21
N THR A 78 -10.65 -4.29 12.15
CA THR A 78 -11.75 -3.87 13.04
C THR A 78 -11.77 -4.56 14.40
N MET A 79 -10.96 -5.61 14.60
CA MET A 79 -10.91 -6.32 15.88
C MET A 79 -10.15 -5.56 16.96
N ASP A 80 -9.29 -4.61 16.58
CA ASP A 80 -8.55 -3.76 17.48
C ASP A 80 -9.19 -2.37 17.54
N GLN A 81 -10.08 -2.15 18.52
CA GLN A 81 -10.74 -0.85 18.72
C GLN A 81 -9.76 0.26 19.15
N ASP A 82 -8.56 -0.13 19.57
CA ASP A 82 -7.50 0.77 20.02
C ASP A 82 -6.38 0.92 18.98
N MET A 83 -6.59 0.44 17.74
CA MET A 83 -5.56 0.47 16.71
C MET A 83 -5.09 1.92 16.53
N PRO A 84 -3.85 2.24 16.93
CA PRO A 84 -3.44 3.62 17.06
C PRO A 84 -3.32 4.24 15.66
N LEU A 85 -3.50 5.57 15.52
CA LEU A 85 -3.49 6.25 14.22
C LEU A 85 -2.26 5.89 13.34
N ASN A 86 -1.15 5.56 14.00
CA ASN A 86 0.12 5.06 13.45
C ASN A 86 -0.01 3.66 12.84
N ALA A 87 -0.79 2.75 13.43
CA ALA A 87 -1.04 1.44 12.83
C ALA A 87 -1.79 1.58 11.49
N GLN A 88 -2.71 2.55 11.36
CA GLN A 88 -3.32 2.92 10.07
C GLN A 88 -2.30 3.42 9.02
N GLU A 89 -1.19 4.01 9.45
CA GLU A 89 -0.08 4.38 8.57
C GLU A 89 0.79 3.16 8.20
N LEU A 90 0.93 2.18 9.09
CA LEU A 90 1.59 0.89 8.85
C LEU A 90 0.78 -0.05 7.97
N LEU A 91 -0.56 -0.01 8.02
CA LEU A 91 -1.45 -0.73 7.12
C LEU A 91 -1.19 -0.44 5.64
N LEU A 92 -0.39 0.59 5.35
CA LEU A 92 -0.16 1.08 4.01
C LEU A 92 1.28 0.90 3.50
N ASP A 93 2.12 0.17 4.24
CA ASP A 93 3.44 -0.26 3.79
C ASP A 93 3.33 -1.54 2.94
N PHE A 94 2.79 -1.36 1.73
CA PHE A 94 2.57 -2.45 0.79
C PHE A 94 3.84 -2.84 0.03
N TYR A 95 4.00 -4.13 -0.22
CA TYR A 95 4.85 -4.61 -1.31
C TYR A 95 4.01 -4.66 -2.58
N PHE A 96 4.59 -4.16 -3.68
CA PHE A 96 3.93 -4.16 -4.98
C PHE A 96 4.67 -5.09 -5.93
N ASN A 97 3.91 -5.84 -6.71
CA ASN A 97 4.41 -6.58 -7.86
C ASN A 97 4.76 -5.60 -9.00
N PRO A 98 5.55 -6.03 -10.00
CA PRO A 98 5.91 -5.18 -11.14
C PRO A 98 4.73 -4.68 -11.98
N ASP A 99 3.55 -5.30 -11.84
CA ASP A 99 2.31 -4.90 -12.50
C ASP A 99 1.46 -3.90 -11.68
N GLY A 100 1.93 -3.53 -10.49
CA GLY A 100 1.27 -2.58 -9.59
C GLY A 100 0.22 -3.21 -8.67
N THR A 101 0.04 -4.54 -8.73
CA THR A 101 -0.78 -5.26 -7.75
C THR A 101 -0.04 -5.40 -6.42
N VAL A 102 -0.77 -5.60 -5.32
CA VAL A 102 -0.15 -5.87 -4.02
C VAL A 102 0.44 -7.29 -4.03
N ASP A 103 1.71 -7.41 -3.67
CA ASP A 103 2.33 -8.69 -3.33
C ASP A 103 1.76 -9.13 -1.99
N ARG A 104 0.64 -9.86 -2.06
CA ARG A 104 -0.18 -10.20 -0.89
C ARG A 104 0.62 -10.99 0.15
N VAL A 105 1.48 -11.92 -0.28
CA VAL A 105 2.28 -12.76 0.63
C VAL A 105 3.34 -11.94 1.34
N LYS A 106 4.15 -11.15 0.62
CA LYS A 106 5.17 -10.31 1.28
C LYS A 106 4.56 -9.21 2.13
N THR A 107 3.43 -8.66 1.71
CA THR A 107 2.69 -7.68 2.51
C THR A 107 2.19 -8.32 3.79
N ALA A 108 1.56 -9.50 3.72
CA ALA A 108 1.12 -10.22 4.92
C ALA A 108 2.29 -10.56 5.86
N ASP A 109 3.43 -10.99 5.30
CA ASP A 109 4.64 -11.31 6.06
C ASP A 109 5.16 -10.10 6.85
N LEU A 110 5.17 -8.91 6.24
CA LEU A 110 5.53 -7.66 6.93
C LEU A 110 4.60 -7.41 8.13
N PHE A 111 3.31 -7.67 7.98
CA PHE A 111 2.33 -7.42 9.03
C PHE A 111 2.48 -8.40 10.18
N VAL A 112 2.70 -9.69 9.88
CA VAL A 112 2.92 -10.74 10.89
C VAL A 112 4.15 -10.45 11.75
N HIS A 113 5.18 -9.81 11.19
CA HIS A 113 6.43 -9.51 11.90
C HIS A 113 6.48 -8.11 12.53
N SER A 114 5.47 -7.27 12.31
CA SER A 114 5.45 -5.90 12.84
C SER A 114 5.00 -5.88 14.30
N GLU A 115 5.86 -5.36 15.19
CA GLU A 115 5.57 -5.22 16.62
C GLU A 115 4.47 -4.17 16.91
N GLU A 116 4.11 -3.37 15.91
CA GLU A 116 3.06 -2.35 15.99
C GLU A 116 1.65 -2.94 15.94
N PHE A 117 1.51 -4.19 15.48
CA PHE A 117 0.25 -4.92 15.53
C PHE A 117 0.20 -5.84 16.75
N ASP A 118 -0.96 -5.88 17.39
CA ASP A 118 -1.19 -6.78 18.50
C ASP A 118 -1.06 -8.25 18.06
N VAL A 119 -0.83 -9.13 19.03
CA VAL A 119 -0.60 -10.56 18.79
C VAL A 119 -1.79 -11.24 18.10
N GLN A 120 -3.02 -10.81 18.37
CA GLN A 120 -4.23 -11.38 17.77
C GLN A 120 -4.34 -10.98 16.29
N THR A 121 -4.11 -9.71 15.96
CA THR A 121 -4.06 -9.24 14.56
C THR A 121 -3.00 -10.02 13.77
N ARG A 122 -1.77 -10.12 14.29
CA ARG A 122 -0.69 -10.86 13.63
C ARG A 122 -1.03 -12.33 13.43
N PHE A 123 -1.60 -12.98 14.44
CA PHE A 123 -2.03 -14.37 14.37
C PHE A 123 -3.08 -14.61 13.28
N VAL A 124 -4.10 -13.74 13.19
CA VAL A 124 -5.17 -13.85 12.19
C VAL A 124 -4.62 -13.69 10.77
N VAL A 125 -3.73 -12.71 10.54
CA VAL A 125 -3.04 -12.55 9.25
C VAL A 125 -2.22 -13.79 8.91
N ALA A 126 -1.43 -14.32 9.85
CA ALA A 126 -0.63 -15.52 9.64
C ALA A 126 -1.49 -16.74 9.27
N CYS A 127 -2.67 -16.87 9.87
CA CYS A 127 -3.64 -17.92 9.54
C CYS A 127 -4.22 -17.76 8.13
N GLN A 128 -4.62 -16.54 7.75
CA GLN A 128 -5.22 -16.26 6.44
C GLN A 128 -4.24 -16.54 5.28
N TYR A 129 -2.94 -16.32 5.52
CA TYR A 129 -1.89 -16.56 4.53
C TYR A 129 -1.16 -17.91 4.67
N TRP A 130 -1.66 -18.81 5.52
CA TRP A 130 -1.08 -20.14 5.78
C TRP A 130 0.42 -20.12 6.09
N SER A 131 0.89 -19.09 6.81
CA SER A 131 2.29 -19.03 7.24
C SER A 131 2.51 -19.96 8.45
N LYS A 132 2.57 -21.27 8.18
CA LYS A 132 2.55 -22.32 9.21
C LYS A 132 3.70 -22.22 10.21
N SER A 133 4.85 -21.68 9.81
CA SER A 133 5.98 -21.38 10.72
C SER A 133 5.62 -20.28 11.70
N GLU A 134 4.99 -19.20 11.21
CA GLU A 134 4.63 -18.03 12.03
C GLU A 134 3.46 -18.31 12.98
N VAL A 135 2.48 -19.12 12.55
CA VAL A 135 1.34 -19.51 13.40
C VAL A 135 1.79 -20.25 14.67
N LEU A 136 2.87 -21.05 14.59
CA LEU A 136 3.38 -21.80 15.74
C LEU A 136 4.16 -20.94 16.74
N VAL A 137 4.61 -19.74 16.36
CA VAL A 137 5.33 -18.80 17.25
C VAL A 137 4.38 -18.12 18.24
N PHE A 138 3.08 -18.11 17.94
CA PHE A 138 2.04 -17.51 18.78
C PHE A 138 1.45 -18.46 19.84
N PHE A 139 1.94 -19.70 19.93
CA PHE A 139 1.54 -20.72 20.92
C PHE A 139 2.73 -21.13 21.80
#